data_AF-E0DIB8-F1
#
_entry.id   AF-E0DIB8-F1
#
_cell.length_a   1.000
_cell.length_b   1.000
_cell.length_c   1.000
_cell.angle_alpha   90.00
_cell.angle_beta   90.00
_cell.angle_gamma   90.00
#
_symmetry.space_group_name_H-M   'P 1'
#
loop_
_entity.id
_entity.type
_entity.pdbx_description
1 polymer ?
#
loop_
_entity_poly.entity_id
_entity_poly.type
_entity_poly.pdbx_seq_one_letter_code
_entity_poly.pdbx_strand_id
1 'polypeptide(L)'
;MIMGPLLTIVHVLAAVLLLGPVTVAVSQFQVQAVKAYEGDTAAGGAARVLYRITQTYGILSLLVPLVGFAIMFTGDYWHEGRFHTSLLLSIIGWALLLFVIMPRQKTMMGALRLLPEDELTHDFQVTDWKKAKSQLAMFGGIFSLLWVVTAILMMLPRIMG
;
A
#
# COMPACT_ATOMS: atom_id res chain seq x y z
N MET A 1 13.37 -26.06 15.36
CA MET A 1 12.11 -26.46 14.68
C MET A 1 10.91 -25.52 14.91
N ILE A 2 11.06 -24.34 15.56
CA ILE A 2 9.93 -23.40 15.83
C ILE A 2 9.91 -22.18 14.89
N MET A 3 11.00 -21.93 14.15
CA MET A 3 11.19 -20.69 13.40
C MET A 3 10.23 -20.53 12.21
N GLY A 4 9.89 -21.61 11.49
CA GLY A 4 8.95 -21.57 10.36
C GLY A 4 7.55 -21.06 10.76
N PRO A 5 6.85 -21.74 11.70
CA PRO A 5 5.54 -21.30 12.17
C PRO A 5 5.53 -19.87 12.71
N LEU A 6 6.57 -19.46 13.44
CA LEU A 6 6.69 -18.10 13.97
C LEU A 6 6.76 -17.06 12.84
N LEU A 7 7.60 -17.29 11.82
CA LEU A 7 7.71 -16.38 10.67
C LEU A 7 6.38 -16.29 9.91
N THR A 8 5.68 -17.41 9.73
CA THR A 8 4.35 -17.42 9.11
C THR A 8 3.34 -16.60 9.91
N ILE A 9 3.30 -16.74 11.23
CA ILE A 9 2.42 -15.94 12.10
C ILE A 9 2.73 -14.44 11.94
N VAL A 10 4.00 -14.06 12.03
CA VAL A 10 4.44 -12.66 11.86
C VAL A 10 4.08 -12.13 10.48
N HIS A 11 4.28 -12.92 9.42
CA HIS A 11 3.93 -12.54 8.05
C HIS A 11 2.43 -12.27 7.89
N VAL A 12 1.59 -13.18 8.36
CA VAL A 12 0.13 -13.05 8.27
C VAL A 12 -0.37 -11.87 9.09
N LEU A 13 0.13 -11.69 10.32
CA LEU A 13 -0.22 -10.55 11.15
C LEU A 13 0.21 -9.22 10.52
N ALA A 14 1.43 -9.15 9.97
CA ALA A 14 1.90 -7.98 9.23
C ALA A 14 0.99 -7.69 8.03
N ALA A 15 0.60 -8.71 7.26
CA ALA A 15 -0.29 -8.54 6.12
C ALA A 15 -1.66 -7.98 6.55
N VAL A 16 -2.30 -8.56 7.56
CA VAL A 16 -3.63 -8.13 8.03
C VAL A 16 -3.59 -6.73 8.65
N LEU A 17 -2.64 -6.48 9.55
CA LEU A 17 -2.58 -5.24 10.33
C LEU A 17 -2.02 -4.05 9.56
N LEU A 18 -1.16 -4.29 8.55
CA LEU A 18 -0.53 -3.21 7.79
C LEU A 18 -1.23 -2.95 6.46
N LEU A 19 -1.55 -4.00 5.68
CA LEU A 19 -2.14 -3.79 4.35
C LEU A 19 -3.63 -3.42 4.42
N GLY A 20 -4.36 -3.94 5.40
CA GLY A 20 -5.79 -3.61 5.60
C GLY A 20 -6.03 -2.09 5.70
N PRO A 21 -5.41 -1.39 6.65
CA PRO A 21 -5.51 0.07 6.75
C PRO A 21 -5.00 0.81 5.51
N VAL A 22 -3.90 0.35 4.89
CA VAL A 22 -3.31 0.99 3.71
C VAL A 22 -4.26 0.92 2.51
N THR A 23 -4.86 -0.24 2.24
CA THR A 23 -5.81 -0.41 1.13
C THR A 23 -7.02 0.51 1.25
N VAL A 24 -7.59 0.63 2.46
CA VAL A 24 -8.68 1.56 2.75
C VAL A 24 -8.22 3.01 2.57
N ALA A 25 -7.08 3.36 3.16
CA ALA A 25 -6.54 4.72 3.11
C ALA A 25 -6.28 5.20 1.68
N VAL A 26 -5.60 4.37 0.89
CA VAL A 26 -5.30 4.64 -0.52
C VAL A 26 -6.59 4.78 -1.33
N SER A 27 -7.61 3.95 -1.07
CA SER A 27 -8.85 3.94 -1.84
C SER A 27 -9.80 5.10 -1.52
N GLN A 28 -9.69 5.71 -0.33
CA GLN A 28 -10.57 6.80 0.09
C GLN A 28 -9.92 8.18 -0.01
N PHE A 29 -8.59 8.25 0.04
CA PHE A 29 -7.82 9.50 0.08
C PHE A 29 -8.21 10.47 -1.04
N GLN A 30 -8.23 10.01 -2.29
CA GLN A 30 -8.46 10.87 -3.45
C GLN A 30 -9.87 11.50 -3.46
N VAL A 31 -10.85 10.83 -2.85
CA VAL A 31 -12.21 11.39 -2.71
C VAL A 31 -12.20 12.52 -1.70
N GLN A 32 -11.58 12.31 -0.53
CA GLN A 32 -11.51 13.32 0.52
C GLN A 32 -10.63 14.51 0.12
N ALA A 33 -9.52 14.27 -0.58
CA ALA A 33 -8.64 15.33 -1.06
C ALA A 33 -9.33 16.25 -2.08
N VAL A 34 -10.15 15.70 -2.99
CA VAL A 34 -10.93 16.54 -3.92
C VAL A 34 -12.03 17.32 -3.21
N LYS A 35 -12.75 16.70 -2.26
CA LYS A 35 -13.73 17.45 -1.45
C LYS A 35 -13.08 18.60 -0.68
N ALA A 36 -11.89 18.36 -0.12
CA ALA A 36 -11.11 19.40 0.54
C ALA A 36 -10.71 20.53 -0.41
N TYR A 37 -10.31 20.20 -1.64
CA TYR A 37 -10.03 21.18 -2.69
C TYR A 37 -11.28 22.00 -3.06
N GLU A 38 -12.46 21.38 -3.06
CA GLU A 38 -13.75 22.04 -3.31
C GLU A 38 -14.25 22.89 -2.11
N GLY A 39 -13.49 22.95 -1.01
CA GLY A 39 -13.77 23.80 0.15
C GLY A 39 -14.30 23.08 1.39
N ASP A 40 -14.43 21.75 1.37
CA ASP A 40 -14.86 20.96 2.53
C ASP A 40 -13.71 20.79 3.55
N THR A 41 -13.73 21.59 4.61
CA THR A 41 -12.72 21.55 5.68
C THR A 41 -12.68 20.23 6.44
N ALA A 42 -13.82 19.56 6.63
CA ALA A 42 -13.89 18.27 7.31
C ALA A 42 -13.23 17.17 6.48
N ALA A 43 -13.42 17.20 5.15
CA ALA A 43 -12.72 16.32 4.23
C ALA A 43 -11.20 16.53 4.23
N GLY A 44 -10.72 17.77 4.48
CA GLY A 44 -9.29 18.05 4.66
C GLY A 44 -8.69 17.33 5.86
N GLY A 45 -9.40 17.30 6.99
CA GLY A 45 -9.02 16.51 8.16
C GLY A 45 -8.98 15.02 7.87
N ALA A 46 -10.00 14.49 7.18
CA ALA A 46 -10.05 13.08 6.79
C ALA A 46 -8.90 12.70 5.84
N ALA A 47 -8.62 13.53 4.82
CA ALA A 47 -7.51 13.34 3.89
C ALA A 47 -6.15 13.28 4.62
N ARG A 48 -5.94 14.12 5.65
CA ARG A 48 -4.73 14.09 6.48
C ARG A 48 -4.57 12.78 7.24
N VAL A 49 -5.65 12.24 7.82
CA VAL A 49 -5.60 10.94 8.51
C VAL A 49 -5.27 9.82 7.53
N LEU A 50 -5.95 9.77 6.38
CA LEU A 50 -5.73 8.76 5.35
C LEU A 50 -4.30 8.83 4.80
N TYR A 51 -3.78 10.04 4.53
CA TYR A 51 -2.40 10.26 4.15
C TYR A 51 -1.41 9.67 5.15
N ARG A 52 -1.58 9.98 6.44
CA ARG A 52 -0.70 9.45 7.50
C ARG A 52 -0.75 7.93 7.59
N ILE A 53 -1.93 7.33 7.48
CA ILE A 53 -2.06 5.87 7.43
C ILE A 53 -1.27 5.31 6.24
N THR A 54 -1.44 5.89 5.04
CA THR A 54 -0.69 5.44 3.85
C THR A 54 0.83 5.60 4.03
N GLN A 55 1.32 6.70 4.59
CA GLN A 55 2.76 6.90 4.79
C GLN A 55 3.32 5.92 5.83
N THR A 56 2.74 5.88 7.03
CA THR A 56 3.29 5.06 8.13
C THR A 56 3.09 3.57 7.88
N TYR A 57 1.85 3.14 7.67
CA TYR A 57 1.55 1.72 7.48
C TYR A 57 2.04 1.23 6.12
N GLY A 58 2.09 2.10 5.11
CA GLY A 58 2.63 1.75 3.79
C GLY A 58 4.12 1.46 3.82
N ILE A 59 4.93 2.26 4.52
CA ILE A 59 6.34 1.96 4.70
C ILE A 59 6.51 0.66 5.51
N LEU A 60 5.80 0.53 6.64
CA LEU A 60 5.87 -0.67 7.47
C LEU A 60 5.41 -1.93 6.74
N SER A 61 4.51 -1.82 5.75
CA SER A 61 4.02 -2.96 4.98
C SER A 61 5.10 -3.68 4.17
N LEU A 62 6.28 -3.08 4.00
CA LEU A 62 7.48 -3.75 3.48
C LEU A 62 7.83 -5.02 4.27
N LEU A 63 7.45 -5.09 5.55
CA LEU A 63 7.62 -6.28 6.37
C LEU A 63 6.97 -7.53 5.75
N VAL A 64 5.87 -7.39 5.02
CA VAL A 64 5.17 -8.52 4.41
C VAL A 64 6.07 -9.25 3.40
N PRO A 65 6.58 -8.62 2.32
CA PRO A 65 7.50 -9.29 1.40
C PRO A 65 8.84 -9.66 2.04
N LEU A 66 9.36 -8.90 3.02
CA LEU A 66 10.61 -9.25 3.69
C LEU A 66 10.49 -10.53 4.53
N VAL A 67 9.43 -10.66 5.32
CA VAL A 67 9.18 -11.87 6.10
C VAL A 67 8.80 -13.02 5.16
N GLY A 68 8.06 -12.75 4.08
CA GLY A 68 7.81 -13.74 3.02
C GLY A 68 9.12 -14.28 2.43
N PHE A 69 10.06 -13.41 2.09
CA PHE A 69 11.39 -13.81 1.64
C PHE A 69 12.12 -14.66 2.70
N ALA A 70 12.04 -14.31 3.98
CA ALA A 70 12.62 -15.11 5.06
C ALA A 70 11.99 -16.52 5.18
N ILE A 71 10.66 -16.65 4.98
CA ILE A 71 9.95 -17.94 4.98
C ILE A 71 10.50 -18.88 3.90
N MET A 72 11.01 -18.33 2.79
CA MET A 72 11.58 -19.14 1.69
C MET A 72 12.71 -20.07 2.16
N PHE A 73 13.44 -19.69 3.22
CA PHE A 73 14.55 -20.47 3.79
C PHE A 73 14.12 -21.54 4.80
N THR A 74 12.82 -21.72 5.03
CA THR A 74 12.29 -22.61 6.08
C THR A 74 11.80 -23.97 5.56
N GLY A 75 11.82 -24.19 4.24
CA GLY A 75 11.38 -25.41 3.59
C GLY A 75 11.60 -25.37 2.08
N ASP A 76 10.82 -26.17 1.32
CA ASP A 76 11.02 -26.39 -0.12
C ASP A 76 10.46 -25.27 -1.04
N TYR A 77 10.36 -24.04 -0.55
CA TYR A 77 9.76 -22.91 -1.28
C TYR A 77 10.62 -22.43 -2.46
N TRP A 78 11.91 -22.77 -2.48
CA TRP A 78 12.85 -22.44 -3.56
C TRP A 78 12.48 -23.03 -4.93
N HIS A 79 11.69 -24.11 -4.96
CA HIS A 79 11.24 -24.72 -6.21
C HIS A 79 9.76 -24.45 -6.49
N GLU A 80 9.08 -23.70 -5.62
CA GLU A 80 7.66 -23.40 -5.74
C GLU A 80 7.47 -22.10 -6.55
N GLY A 81 7.22 -22.23 -7.86
CA GLY A 81 7.04 -21.07 -8.75
C GLY A 81 5.94 -20.11 -8.30
N ARG A 82 4.88 -20.64 -7.68
CA ARG A 82 3.79 -19.83 -7.09
C ARG A 82 4.27 -18.90 -5.98
N PHE A 83 5.19 -19.36 -5.13
CA PHE A 83 5.77 -18.57 -4.05
C PHE A 83 6.64 -17.44 -4.59
N HIS A 84 7.41 -17.70 -5.65
CA HIS A 84 8.20 -16.66 -6.32
C HIS A 84 7.30 -15.61 -6.97
N THR A 85 6.22 -16.04 -7.63
CA THR A 85 5.26 -15.12 -8.24
C THR A 85 4.59 -14.24 -7.17
N SER A 86 4.16 -14.80 -6.03
CA SER A 86 3.56 -14.00 -4.95
C SER A 86 4.56 -13.03 -4.32
N LEU A 87 5.82 -13.45 -4.13
CA LEU A 87 6.88 -12.55 -3.66
C LEU A 87 7.14 -11.40 -4.64
N LEU A 88 7.23 -11.70 -5.94
CA LEU A 88 7.43 -10.70 -6.99
C LEU A 88 6.27 -9.69 -7.04
N LEU A 89 5.02 -10.16 -7.02
CA LEU A 89 3.84 -9.30 -7.00
C LEU A 89 3.79 -8.42 -5.75
N SER A 90 4.21 -8.94 -4.60
CA SER A 90 4.30 -8.17 -3.35
C SER A 90 5.32 -7.02 -3.45
N ILE A 91 6.49 -7.30 -4.04
CA ILE A 91 7.52 -6.28 -4.27
C ILE A 91 7.01 -5.21 -5.26
N ILE A 92 6.35 -5.62 -6.33
CA ILE A 92 5.74 -4.70 -7.31
C ILE A 92 4.65 -3.85 -6.64
N GLY A 93 3.77 -4.45 -5.84
CA GLY A 93 2.72 -3.75 -5.11
C GLY A 93 3.28 -2.72 -4.13
N TRP A 94 4.34 -3.07 -3.41
CA TRP A 94 5.01 -2.14 -2.51
C TRP A 94 5.75 -1.02 -3.26
N ALA A 95 6.42 -1.33 -4.36
CA ALA A 95 7.06 -0.33 -5.22
C ALA A 95 6.03 0.63 -5.83
N LEU A 96 4.88 0.12 -6.28
CA LEU A 96 3.75 0.95 -6.74
C LEU A 96 3.27 1.89 -5.64
N LEU A 97 3.16 1.40 -4.40
CA LEU A 97 2.77 2.24 -3.27
C LEU A 97 3.80 3.36 -3.05
N LEU A 98 5.07 3.01 -2.92
CA LEU A 98 6.14 3.94 -2.55
C LEU A 98 6.45 4.97 -3.65
N PHE A 99 6.57 4.53 -4.90
CA PHE A 99 7.06 5.38 -5.99
C PHE A 99 5.94 6.04 -6.79
N VAL A 100 4.69 5.58 -6.68
CA VAL A 100 3.59 6.08 -7.50
C VAL A 100 2.48 6.69 -6.66
N ILE A 101 1.98 5.97 -5.65
CA ILE A 101 0.82 6.41 -4.85
C ILE A 101 1.23 7.47 -3.82
N MET A 102 2.22 7.17 -2.96
CA MET A 102 2.66 8.09 -1.90
C MET A 102 3.09 9.46 -2.43
N PRO A 103 3.88 9.59 -3.53
CA PRO A 103 4.30 10.89 -4.03
C PRO A 103 3.11 11.70 -4.54
N ARG A 104 2.14 11.06 -5.22
CA ARG A 104 0.92 11.73 -5.70
C ARG A 104 0.04 12.22 -4.56
N GLN A 105 -0.12 11.42 -3.50
CA GLN A 105 -0.83 11.86 -2.31
C GLN A 105 -0.12 13.05 -1.66
N LYS A 106 1.21 13.01 -1.56
CA LYS A 106 2.02 14.13 -1.04
C LYS A 106 1.81 15.40 -1.86
N THR A 107 1.82 15.32 -3.19
CA THR A 107 1.54 16.48 -4.06
C THR A 107 0.16 17.08 -3.80
N MET A 108 -0.88 16.26 -3.68
CA MET A 108 -2.23 16.76 -3.38
C MET A 108 -2.34 17.38 -1.99
N MET A 109 -1.72 16.76 -0.97
CA MET A 109 -1.69 17.31 0.38
C MET A 109 -0.91 18.63 0.45
N GLY A 110 0.18 18.74 -0.30
CA GLY A 110 0.98 19.96 -0.37
C GLY A 110 0.21 21.09 -1.04
N ALA A 111 -0.49 20.81 -2.14
CA ALA A 111 -1.30 21.80 -2.84
C ALA A 111 -2.47 22.32 -1.99
N LEU A 112 -2.99 21.49 -1.06
CA LEU A 112 -3.99 21.90 -0.07
C LEU A 112 -3.38 22.60 1.15
N ARG A 113 -2.05 22.73 1.24
CA ARG A 113 -1.32 23.17 2.43
C ARG A 113 -1.69 22.37 3.69
N LEU A 114 -1.91 21.06 3.51
CA LEU A 114 -2.28 20.14 4.57
C LEU A 114 -1.13 19.23 5.02
N LEU A 115 0.03 19.30 4.37
CA LEU A 115 1.28 18.67 4.83
C LEU A 115 1.79 19.31 6.13
N PRO A 116 2.60 18.57 6.92
CA PRO A 116 3.44 19.16 7.96
C PRO A 116 4.34 20.30 7.41
N GLU A 117 4.66 21.29 8.24
CA GLU A 117 5.44 22.46 7.79
C GLU A 117 6.85 22.08 7.29
N ASP A 118 7.49 21.10 7.92
CA ASP A 118 8.79 20.56 7.52
C ASP A 118 8.76 19.82 6.18
N GLU A 119 7.58 19.37 5.73
CA GLU A 119 7.39 18.71 4.45
C GLU A 119 6.99 19.66 3.31
N LEU A 120 6.58 20.89 3.63
CA LEU A 120 6.24 21.96 2.67
C LEU A 120 7.49 22.59 2.06
N THR A 121 8.28 21.76 1.39
CA THR A 121 9.61 22.14 0.87
C THR A 121 9.56 23.01 -0.39
N HIS A 122 8.49 22.95 -1.16
CA HIS A 122 8.32 23.63 -2.44
C HIS A 122 6.85 23.98 -2.66
N ASP A 123 6.55 24.84 -3.65
CA ASP A 123 5.17 25.11 -4.05
C ASP A 123 4.58 23.90 -4.78
N PHE A 124 3.64 23.23 -4.14
CA PHE A 124 2.95 22.08 -4.71
C PHE A 124 1.73 22.56 -5.50
N GLN A 125 1.65 22.14 -6.76
CA GLN A 125 0.51 22.47 -7.61
C GLN A 125 -0.11 21.22 -8.24
N VAL A 126 -1.44 21.21 -8.33
CA VAL A 126 -2.22 20.18 -9.01
C VAL A 126 -3.00 20.87 -10.13
N THR A 127 -2.56 20.68 -11.37
CA THR A 127 -3.16 21.33 -12.55
C THR A 127 -4.58 20.86 -12.84
N ASP A 128 -4.85 19.56 -12.62
CA ASP A 128 -6.14 18.94 -12.88
C ASP A 128 -6.50 17.96 -11.77
N TRP A 129 -7.36 18.41 -10.87
CA TRP A 129 -7.84 17.63 -9.72
C TRP A 129 -8.69 16.42 -10.11
N LYS A 130 -9.43 16.51 -11.23
CA LYS A 130 -10.23 15.38 -11.73
C LYS A 130 -9.32 14.27 -12.25
N LYS A 131 -8.27 14.64 -13.00
CA LYS A 131 -7.25 13.70 -13.46
C LYS A 131 -6.45 13.12 -12.30
N ALA A 132 -6.03 13.94 -11.34
CA ALA A 132 -5.31 13.47 -10.14
C ALA A 132 -6.13 12.43 -9.36
N LYS A 133 -7.43 12.70 -9.16
CA LYS A 133 -8.38 11.75 -8.54
C LYS A 133 -8.48 10.45 -9.32
N SER A 134 -8.66 10.52 -10.64
CA SER A 134 -8.77 9.35 -11.50
C SER A 134 -7.50 8.48 -11.47
N GLN A 135 -6.33 9.09 -11.56
CA GLN A 135 -5.05 8.38 -11.51
C GLN A 135 -4.85 7.67 -10.16
N LEU A 136 -5.09 8.35 -9.04
CA LEU A 136 -4.97 7.72 -7.72
C LEU A 136 -5.99 6.60 -7.52
N ALA A 137 -7.22 6.75 -8.01
CA ALA A 137 -8.21 5.67 -7.98
C ALA A 137 -7.75 4.45 -8.79
N MET A 138 -7.21 4.66 -9.99
CA MET A 138 -6.66 3.58 -10.83
C MET A 138 -5.49 2.87 -10.14
N PHE A 139 -4.48 3.62 -9.67
CA PHE A 139 -3.33 3.01 -8.99
C PHE A 139 -3.71 2.34 -7.67
N GLY A 140 -4.65 2.91 -6.90
CA GLY A 140 -5.19 2.28 -5.71
C GLY A 140 -5.93 0.97 -6.00
N GLY A 141 -6.67 0.92 -7.12
CA GLY A 141 -7.30 -0.31 -7.63
C GLY A 141 -6.28 -1.37 -8.02
N ILE A 142 -5.25 -1.00 -8.80
CA ILE A 142 -4.15 -1.91 -9.18
C ILE A 142 -3.42 -2.42 -7.93
N PHE A 143 -3.09 -1.53 -7.00
CA PHE A 143 -2.46 -1.89 -5.74
C PHE A 143 -3.27 -2.93 -4.97
N SER A 144 -4.57 -2.69 -4.81
CA SER A 144 -5.47 -3.61 -4.11
C SER A 144 -5.57 -4.96 -4.84
N LEU A 145 -5.65 -4.93 -6.17
CA LEU A 145 -5.70 -6.15 -6.99
C LEU A 145 -4.42 -6.99 -6.86
N LEU A 146 -3.23 -6.36 -6.84
CA LEU A 146 -1.97 -7.06 -6.66
C LEU A 146 -1.94 -7.83 -5.33
N TRP A 147 -2.43 -7.22 -4.25
CA TRP A 147 -2.51 -7.89 -2.94
C TRP A 147 -3.54 -9.01 -2.91
N VAL A 148 -4.70 -8.84 -3.56
CA VAL A 148 -5.70 -9.90 -3.70
C VAL A 148 -5.12 -11.10 -4.46
N VAL A 149 -4.50 -10.87 -5.61
CA VAL A 149 -3.87 -11.93 -6.41
C VAL A 149 -2.76 -12.62 -5.60
N THR A 150 -1.93 -11.85 -4.89
CA THR A 150 -0.88 -12.38 -4.01
C THR A 150 -1.47 -13.28 -2.92
N ALA A 151 -2.53 -12.83 -2.24
CA ALA A 151 -3.18 -13.60 -1.19
C ALA A 151 -3.80 -14.91 -1.73
N ILE A 152 -4.44 -14.86 -2.90
CA ILE A 152 -4.97 -16.06 -3.57
C ILE A 152 -3.84 -17.03 -3.90
N LEU A 153 -2.73 -16.54 -4.48
CA LEU A 153 -1.58 -17.38 -4.82
C LEU A 153 -0.96 -18.06 -3.59
N MET A 154 -1.01 -17.42 -2.42
CA MET A 154 -0.52 -17.98 -1.16
C MET A 154 -1.49 -18.98 -0.52
N MET A 155 -2.81 -18.74 -0.61
CA MET A 155 -3.82 -19.56 0.07
C MET A 155 -4.28 -20.78 -0.75
N LEU A 156 -4.10 -20.76 -2.07
CA LEU A 156 -4.50 -21.89 -2.92
C LEU A 156 -3.81 -23.19 -2.45
N PRO A 157 -4.54 -24.31 -2.31
CA PRO A 157 -3.92 -25.58 -1.98
C PRO A 157 -2.85 -25.93 -3.01
N ARG A 158 -1.80 -26.65 -2.60
CA ARG A 158 -0.95 -27.35 -3.58
C ARG A 158 -1.84 -28.40 -4.24
N ILE A 159 -2.19 -28.18 -5.50
CA ILE A 159 -2.81 -29.22 -6.30
C ILE A 159 -1.70 -30.26 -6.49
N MET A 160 -1.77 -31.35 -5.74
CA MET A 160 -0.86 -32.48 -5.90
C MET A 160 -1.13 -33.03 -7.30
N GLY A 161 -0.19 -32.78 -8.21
CA GLY A 161 -0.11 -33.45 -9.51
C GLY A 161 0.85 -34.62 -9.42
#